data_AF-A0A2T4DCB6-F1
#
_entry.id   AF-A0A2T4DCB6-F1
#
_cell.length_a   1.000
_cell.length_b   1.000
_cell.length_c   1.000
_cell.angle_alpha   90.00
_cell.angle_beta   90.00
_cell.angle_gamma   90.00
#
_symmetry.space_group_name_H-M   'P 1'
#
loop_
_entity.id
_entity.type
_entity.pdbx_description
1 polymer ?
#
loop_
_entity_poly.entity_id
_entity_poly.type
_entity_poly.pdbx_seq_one_letter_code
_entity_poly.pdbx_strand_id
1 'polypeptide(L)'
;EDVNAFHEAGGTPFLIRELLSGGFLHNDVNTVVGFGLERYTEMPELLDDKLVWKPAPEKSLRPDVLSPVAEPFAPDGGLRVLDGNLGRGVIKVSAVAPEHRKIEAPAVVFNDQNELKEAFEAGDLDRDCIVIVRFQGPKSNGMPELHKLTPYLGVLQDRGFKVGLVTDGRMSGASGKVPAAIHVYPEALDGGPLARVKNGDPICLDAEKGVLAIRVDGQEFADRESEKAELTGYHHGYGRELFGWMRRAASTPEEGASFFWNHEA
;
A
#
# COMPACT_ATOMS: atom_id res chain seq x y z
N GLU A 1 -19.44 9.68 -4.20
CA GLU A 1 -20.11 8.49 -3.65
C GLU A 1 -19.39 8.06 -2.38
N ASP A 2 -20.13 7.59 -1.38
CA ASP A 2 -19.62 7.18 -0.08
C ASP A 2 -20.12 5.77 0.29
N VAL A 3 -19.94 5.36 1.55
CA VAL A 3 -20.38 4.03 2.03
C VAL A 3 -21.90 3.85 1.99
N ASN A 4 -22.68 4.93 2.05
CA ASN A 4 -24.14 4.85 1.95
C ASN A 4 -24.56 4.51 0.52
N ALA A 5 -23.93 5.13 -0.48
CA ALA A 5 -24.17 4.78 -1.88
C ALA A 5 -23.81 3.29 -2.17
N PHE A 6 -22.73 2.79 -1.56
CA PHE A 6 -22.39 1.36 -1.63
C PHE A 6 -23.46 0.48 -0.96
N HIS A 7 -23.97 0.87 0.20
CA HIS A 7 -25.06 0.17 0.89
C HIS A 7 -26.35 0.16 0.05
N GLU A 8 -26.74 1.31 -0.48
CA GLU A 8 -27.91 1.48 -1.36
C GLU A 8 -27.79 0.68 -2.66
N ALA A 9 -26.57 0.47 -3.17
CA ALA A 9 -26.33 -0.37 -4.33
C ALA A 9 -26.65 -1.86 -4.09
N GLY A 10 -26.69 -2.30 -2.82
CA GLY A 10 -26.84 -3.69 -2.39
C GLY A 10 -25.89 -4.08 -1.26
N GLY A 11 -24.84 -3.28 -1.03
CA GLY A 11 -23.96 -3.38 0.12
C GLY A 11 -23.16 -4.67 0.23
N THR A 12 -22.62 -4.88 1.44
CA THR A 12 -21.83 -6.08 1.78
C THR A 12 -22.59 -7.39 1.51
N PRO A 13 -23.91 -7.50 1.77
CA PRO A 13 -24.63 -8.74 1.50
C PRO A 13 -24.71 -9.11 0.01
N PHE A 14 -24.90 -8.13 -0.88
CA PHE A 14 -24.80 -8.36 -2.32
C PHE A 14 -23.38 -8.82 -2.70
N LEU A 15 -22.34 -8.12 -2.21
CA LEU A 15 -20.95 -8.45 -2.47
C LEU A 15 -20.59 -9.88 -2.03
N ILE A 16 -20.97 -10.28 -0.82
CA ILE A 16 -20.72 -11.63 -0.29
C ILE A 16 -21.44 -12.68 -1.15
N ARG A 17 -22.69 -12.41 -1.57
CA ARG A 17 -23.42 -13.35 -2.44
C ARG A 17 -22.73 -13.53 -3.78
N GLU A 18 -22.30 -12.45 -4.43
CA GLU A 18 -21.59 -12.49 -5.71
C GLU A 18 -20.27 -13.28 -5.59
N LEU A 19 -19.50 -13.02 -4.53
CA LEU A 19 -18.23 -13.71 -4.29
C LEU A 19 -18.42 -15.20 -3.95
N LEU A 20 -19.43 -15.55 -3.14
CA LEU A 20 -19.78 -16.96 -2.88
C LEU A 20 -20.21 -17.67 -4.17
N SER A 21 -21.09 -17.04 -4.96
CA SER A 21 -21.59 -17.61 -6.22
C SER A 21 -20.48 -17.76 -7.27
N GLY A 22 -19.50 -16.85 -7.26
CA GLY A 22 -18.30 -16.91 -8.10
C GLY A 22 -17.21 -17.86 -7.59
N GLY A 23 -17.38 -18.47 -6.40
CA GLY A 23 -16.39 -19.37 -5.80
C GLY A 23 -15.16 -18.67 -5.19
N PHE A 24 -15.26 -17.37 -4.90
CA PHE A 24 -14.19 -16.55 -4.33
C PHE A 24 -14.20 -16.47 -2.80
N LEU A 25 -15.24 -17.01 -2.16
CA LEU A 25 -15.36 -17.10 -0.70
C LEU A 25 -15.65 -18.53 -0.25
N HIS A 26 -15.06 -18.91 0.87
CA HIS A 26 -15.35 -20.16 1.56
C HIS A 26 -16.65 -20.03 2.35
N ASN A 27 -17.57 -20.96 2.11
CA ASN A 27 -18.85 -20.98 2.82
C ASN A 27 -18.83 -21.84 4.07
N ASP A 28 -17.89 -22.78 4.17
CA ASP A 28 -17.71 -23.77 5.22
C ASP A 28 -17.00 -23.19 6.47
N VAL A 29 -17.51 -22.07 6.97
CA VAL A 29 -16.92 -21.32 8.08
C VAL A 29 -17.92 -21.11 9.22
N ASN A 30 -17.40 -21.04 10.45
CA ASN A 30 -18.16 -20.57 11.60
C ASN A 30 -18.10 -19.05 11.68
N THR A 31 -19.24 -18.42 11.98
CA THR A 31 -19.37 -16.98 12.19
C THR A 31 -20.06 -16.70 13.52
N VAL A 32 -20.11 -15.43 13.93
CA VAL A 32 -20.84 -15.02 15.14
C VAL A 32 -22.36 -15.25 15.04
N VAL A 33 -22.90 -15.43 13.83
CA VAL A 33 -24.32 -15.75 13.59
C VAL A 33 -24.56 -17.22 13.21
N GLY A 34 -23.56 -18.08 13.42
CA GLY A 34 -23.62 -19.52 13.16
C GLY A 34 -22.75 -19.98 11.98
N PHE A 35 -22.84 -21.26 11.67
CA PHE A 35 -22.13 -21.87 10.54
C PHE A 35 -22.73 -21.41 9.20
N GLY A 36 -21.86 -21.15 8.22
CA GLY A 36 -22.24 -20.70 6.87
C GLY A 36 -22.05 -19.20 6.65
N LEU A 37 -21.25 -18.81 5.66
CA LEU A 37 -21.10 -17.39 5.28
C LEU A 37 -22.31 -16.88 4.49
N GLU A 38 -23.15 -17.76 3.94
CA GLU A 38 -24.38 -17.40 3.22
C GLU A 38 -25.35 -16.58 4.10
N ARG A 39 -25.25 -16.70 5.42
CA ARG A 39 -26.02 -15.90 6.39
C ARG A 39 -25.74 -14.40 6.27
N TYR A 40 -24.57 -14.02 5.78
CA TYR A 40 -24.20 -12.63 5.51
C TYR A 40 -24.70 -12.14 4.15
N THR A 41 -25.46 -12.93 3.39
CA THR A 41 -26.16 -12.50 2.18
C THR A 41 -27.54 -11.90 2.46
N GLU A 42 -27.87 -11.71 3.74
CA GLU A 42 -29.11 -11.10 4.22
C GLU A 42 -28.85 -9.71 4.86
N MET A 43 -29.86 -8.84 4.84
CA MET A 43 -29.86 -7.50 5.44
C MET A 43 -30.89 -7.37 6.56
N PRO A 44 -30.60 -6.61 7.63
CA PRO A 44 -31.54 -6.41 8.72
C PRO A 44 -32.58 -5.38 8.33
N GLU A 45 -33.84 -5.66 8.62
CA GLU A 45 -34.92 -4.69 8.51
C GLU A 45 -35.78 -4.71 9.78
N LEU A 46 -36.35 -3.56 10.11
CA LEU A 46 -37.35 -3.44 11.15
C LEU A 46 -38.74 -3.40 10.50
N LEU A 47 -39.52 -4.46 10.68
CA LEU A 47 -40.89 -4.57 10.16
C LEU A 47 -41.85 -4.75 11.33
N ASP A 48 -42.81 -3.82 11.50
CA ASP A 48 -43.77 -3.82 12.60
C ASP A 48 -43.10 -4.00 13.99
N ASP A 49 -42.03 -3.23 14.23
CA ASP A 49 -41.19 -3.28 15.44
C ASP A 49 -40.50 -4.64 15.70
N LYS A 50 -40.40 -5.49 14.67
CA LYS A 50 -39.68 -6.77 14.72
C LYS A 50 -38.49 -6.76 13.78
N LEU A 51 -37.34 -7.16 14.31
CA LEU A 51 -36.15 -7.41 13.50
C LEU A 51 -36.38 -8.64 12.62
N VAL A 52 -36.23 -8.45 11.32
CA VAL A 52 -36.27 -9.51 10.31
C VAL A 52 -35.02 -9.45 9.44
N TRP A 53 -34.62 -10.58 8.88
CA TRP A 53 -33.53 -10.68 7.91
C TRP A 53 -34.12 -10.95 6.54
N LYS A 54 -33.72 -10.17 5.54
CA LYS A 54 -34.17 -10.33 4.15
C LYS A 54 -32.99 -10.56 3.22
N PRO A 55 -33.14 -11.38 2.16
CA PRO A 55 -32.09 -11.55 1.17
C PRO A 55 -31.64 -10.23 0.54
N ALA A 56 -30.36 -10.12 0.22
CA ALA A 56 -29.82 -9.02 -0.58
C ALA A 56 -30.48 -8.94 -1.97
N PRO A 57 -30.56 -7.75 -2.61
CA PRO A 57 -31.11 -7.60 -3.95
C PRO A 57 -30.44 -8.54 -4.96
N GLU A 58 -31.18 -9.18 -5.87
CA GLU A 58 -30.60 -10.11 -6.87
C GLU A 58 -29.64 -9.43 -7.87
N LYS A 59 -29.77 -8.11 -8.04
CA LYS A 59 -28.93 -7.28 -8.91
C LYS A 59 -28.51 -6.03 -8.15
N SER A 60 -27.35 -5.50 -8.51
CA SER A 60 -26.93 -4.19 -8.01
C SER A 60 -27.91 -3.11 -8.46
N LEU A 61 -28.26 -2.22 -7.53
CA LEU A 61 -29.11 -1.06 -7.80
C LEU A 61 -28.30 0.12 -8.36
N ARG A 62 -26.96 0.06 -8.25
CA ARG A 62 -26.00 1.05 -8.76
C ARG A 62 -24.76 0.34 -9.32
N PRO A 63 -24.80 -0.21 -10.55
CA PRO A 63 -23.68 -0.95 -11.14
C PRO A 63 -22.39 -0.14 -11.32
N ASP A 64 -22.49 1.19 -11.34
CA ASP A 64 -21.37 2.14 -11.33
C ASP A 64 -20.63 2.21 -9.98
N VAL A 65 -21.27 1.76 -8.90
CA VAL A 65 -20.73 1.74 -7.52
C VAL A 65 -20.41 0.31 -7.06
N LEU A 66 -21.26 -0.66 -7.37
CA LEU A 66 -21.11 -2.07 -7.00
C LEU A 66 -21.50 -2.94 -8.19
N SER A 67 -20.55 -3.59 -8.83
CA SER A 67 -20.78 -4.43 -10.01
C SER A 67 -20.92 -5.93 -9.65
N PRO A 68 -21.63 -6.71 -10.46
CA PRO A 68 -21.66 -8.17 -10.32
C PRO A 68 -20.32 -8.79 -10.72
N VAL A 69 -20.05 -10.00 -10.25
CA VAL A 69 -18.79 -10.69 -10.52
C VAL A 69 -18.57 -11.02 -12.01
N ALA A 70 -19.65 -11.12 -12.78
CA ALA A 70 -19.61 -11.34 -14.22
C ALA A 70 -19.17 -10.10 -15.02
N GLU A 71 -19.34 -8.90 -14.46
CA GLU A 71 -18.99 -7.63 -15.11
C GLU A 71 -18.21 -6.73 -14.14
N PRO A 72 -17.04 -7.18 -13.66
CA PRO A 72 -16.31 -6.45 -12.63
C PRO A 72 -15.68 -5.17 -13.22
N PHE A 73 -15.44 -4.17 -12.36
CA PHE A 73 -14.74 -2.94 -12.77
C PHE A 73 -13.33 -3.20 -13.32
N ALA A 74 -12.66 -4.24 -12.80
CA ALA A 74 -11.35 -4.70 -13.23
C ALA A 74 -11.27 -6.23 -13.10
N PRO A 75 -10.45 -6.91 -13.92
CA PRO A 75 -10.33 -8.37 -13.87
C PRO A 75 -9.65 -8.90 -12.59
N ASP A 76 -8.99 -8.03 -11.83
CA ASP A 76 -8.34 -8.37 -10.56
C ASP A 76 -8.34 -7.18 -9.58
N GLY A 77 -8.01 -7.44 -8.30
CA GLY A 77 -8.06 -6.45 -7.23
C GLY A 77 -7.00 -5.34 -7.31
N GLY A 78 -6.04 -5.43 -8.24
CA GLY A 78 -5.00 -4.43 -8.46
C GLY A 78 -3.93 -4.36 -7.38
N LEU A 79 -3.88 -5.29 -6.43
CA LEU A 79 -2.76 -5.43 -5.49
C LEU A 79 -1.73 -6.40 -6.08
N ARG A 80 -0.46 -6.01 -6.07
CA ARG A 80 0.66 -6.83 -6.51
C ARG A 80 1.76 -6.83 -5.46
N VAL A 81 2.43 -7.98 -5.33
CA VAL A 81 3.69 -8.10 -4.60
C VAL A 81 4.82 -7.71 -5.54
N LEU A 82 5.77 -6.95 -5.03
CA LEU A 82 7.03 -6.64 -5.69
C LEU A 82 8.15 -7.35 -4.95
N ASP A 83 9.08 -7.95 -5.69
CA ASP A 83 10.21 -8.68 -5.14
C ASP A 83 11.46 -8.48 -6.01
N GLY A 84 12.64 -8.46 -5.40
CA GLY A 84 13.90 -8.27 -6.09
C GLY A 84 15.06 -7.84 -5.20
N ASN A 85 16.17 -7.44 -5.82
CA ASN A 85 17.40 -7.11 -5.08
C ASN A 85 17.29 -5.82 -4.24
N LEU A 86 16.21 -5.05 -4.38
CA LEU A 86 15.92 -3.88 -3.56
C LEU A 86 15.01 -4.17 -2.36
N GLY A 87 14.60 -5.43 -2.19
CA GLY A 87 13.68 -5.88 -1.14
C GLY A 87 12.32 -6.28 -1.70
N ARG A 88 11.40 -6.55 -0.78
CA ARG A 88 10.05 -7.02 -1.08
C ARG A 88 9.02 -6.06 -0.52
N GLY A 89 7.91 -5.86 -1.22
CA GLY A 89 6.88 -4.90 -0.82
C GLY A 89 5.61 -5.08 -1.64
N VAL A 90 4.71 -4.10 -1.59
CA VAL A 90 3.44 -4.16 -2.31
C VAL A 90 3.18 -2.88 -3.10
N ILE A 91 2.38 -2.99 -4.14
CA ILE A 91 1.91 -1.87 -4.96
C ILE A 91 0.43 -2.05 -5.32
N LYS A 92 -0.32 -0.95 -5.31
CA LYS A 92 -1.70 -0.89 -5.83
C LYS A 92 -1.70 -0.25 -7.22
N VAL A 93 -2.15 -0.99 -8.22
CA VAL A 93 -2.21 -0.56 -9.63
C VAL A 93 -3.62 -0.26 -10.13
N SER A 94 -4.65 -0.35 -9.27
CA SER A 94 -6.06 -0.17 -9.66
C SER A 94 -6.36 1.18 -10.31
N ALA A 95 -5.61 2.23 -9.95
CA ALA A 95 -5.73 3.58 -10.53
C ALA A 95 -4.50 3.98 -11.39
N VAL A 96 -3.53 3.07 -11.55
CA VAL A 96 -2.30 3.32 -12.32
C VAL A 96 -2.54 2.85 -13.75
N ALA A 97 -2.49 3.78 -14.71
CA ALA A 97 -2.66 3.47 -16.12
C ALA A 97 -1.55 2.51 -16.61
N PRO A 98 -1.85 1.56 -17.52
CA PRO A 98 -0.89 0.52 -17.93
C PRO A 98 0.50 1.02 -18.33
N GLU A 99 0.58 2.16 -19.02
CA GLU A 99 1.82 2.81 -19.46
C GLU A 99 2.70 3.31 -18.31
N HIS A 100 2.13 3.51 -17.11
CA HIS A 100 2.84 3.94 -15.90
C HIS A 100 3.17 2.77 -14.96
N ARG A 101 2.77 1.53 -15.26
CA ARG A 101 2.99 0.38 -14.36
C ARG A 101 4.41 -0.17 -14.41
N LYS A 102 5.21 0.29 -15.37
CA LYS A 102 6.63 -0.01 -15.48
C LYS A 102 7.44 1.26 -15.65
N ILE A 103 8.32 1.53 -14.70
CA ILE A 103 9.21 2.68 -14.71
C ILE A 103 10.64 2.20 -14.48
N GLU A 104 11.54 2.72 -15.30
CA GLU A 104 12.97 2.64 -15.07
C GLU A 104 13.53 4.05 -15.13
N ALA A 105 14.03 4.55 -14.00
CA ALA A 105 14.47 5.93 -13.88
C ALA A 105 15.52 6.08 -12.75
N PRO A 106 16.31 7.16 -12.76
CA PRO A 106 17.27 7.44 -11.69
C PRO A 106 16.57 7.69 -10.34
N ALA A 107 17.20 7.22 -9.26
CA ALA A 107 16.73 7.45 -7.91
C ALA A 107 16.89 8.92 -7.49
N VAL A 108 15.89 9.45 -6.77
CA VAL A 108 16.02 10.66 -5.95
C VAL A 108 15.65 10.29 -4.53
N VAL A 109 16.61 10.39 -3.62
CA VAL A 109 16.56 9.79 -2.28
C VAL A 109 16.32 10.84 -1.22
N PHE A 110 15.34 10.60 -0.36
CA PHE A 110 14.98 11.41 0.80
C PHE A 110 14.86 10.51 2.04
N ASN A 111 14.98 11.12 3.22
CA ASN A 111 14.77 10.44 4.50
C ASN A 111 13.51 10.95 5.22
N ASP A 112 12.97 12.10 4.79
CA ASP A 112 11.77 12.72 5.33
C ASP A 112 10.85 13.23 4.19
N GLN A 113 9.54 13.05 4.34
CA GLN A 113 8.57 13.51 3.33
C GLN A 113 8.56 15.03 3.12
N ASN A 114 9.05 15.82 4.09
CA ASN A 114 9.12 17.26 3.97
C ASN A 114 10.23 17.71 3.01
N GLU A 115 11.31 16.92 2.84
CA GLU A 115 12.39 17.20 1.88
C GLU A 115 11.89 17.16 0.43
N LEU A 116 10.93 16.27 0.13
CA LEU A 116 10.36 16.14 -1.21
C LEU A 116 9.68 17.44 -1.65
N LYS A 117 8.97 18.10 -0.73
CA LYS A 117 8.28 19.36 -1.03
C LYS A 117 9.29 20.43 -1.46
N GLU A 118 10.38 20.57 -0.71
CA GLU A 118 11.43 21.56 -0.99
C GLU A 118 12.07 21.30 -2.37
N ALA A 119 12.40 20.04 -2.66
CA ALA A 119 12.95 19.64 -3.96
C ALA A 119 11.98 19.86 -5.13
N PHE A 120 10.68 19.62 -4.93
CA PHE A 120 9.66 19.90 -5.93
C PHE A 120 9.54 21.41 -6.21
N GLU A 121 9.51 22.24 -5.17
CA GLU A 121 9.41 23.70 -5.30
C GLU A 121 10.67 24.32 -5.95
N ALA A 122 11.83 23.69 -5.76
CA ALA A 122 13.09 24.07 -6.42
C ALA A 122 13.17 23.63 -7.89
N GLY A 123 12.30 22.73 -8.35
CA GLY A 123 12.35 22.17 -9.71
C GLY A 123 13.32 20.98 -9.88
N ASP A 124 13.90 20.47 -8.80
CA ASP A 124 14.89 19.38 -8.85
C ASP A 124 14.32 18.03 -9.30
N LEU A 125 12.99 17.93 -9.30
CA LEU A 125 12.21 16.75 -9.69
C LEU A 125 11.59 16.85 -11.10
N ASP A 126 11.85 17.92 -11.86
CA ASP A 126 11.32 18.09 -13.24
C ASP A 126 12.04 17.20 -14.26
N ARG A 127 11.98 15.88 -14.03
CA ARG A 127 12.60 14.82 -14.82
C ARG A 127 12.01 13.45 -14.45
N ASP A 128 12.23 12.46 -15.31
CA ASP A 128 11.97 11.07 -14.97
C ASP A 128 12.79 10.67 -13.73
N CYS A 129 12.12 10.16 -12.70
CA CYS A 129 12.78 9.74 -11.46
C CYS A 129 11.97 8.71 -10.68
N ILE A 130 12.67 7.91 -9.88
CA ILE A 130 12.05 7.12 -8.82
C ILE A 130 12.42 7.75 -7.49
N VAL A 131 11.43 8.34 -6.84
CA VAL A 131 11.58 8.93 -5.51
C VAL A 131 11.65 7.81 -4.49
N ILE A 132 12.70 7.81 -3.67
CA ILE A 132 12.88 6.87 -2.57
C ILE A 132 12.76 7.63 -1.26
N VAL A 133 11.85 7.23 -0.38
CA VAL A 133 11.71 7.81 0.96
C VAL A 133 12.00 6.71 1.98
N ARG A 134 13.12 6.85 2.68
CA ARG A 134 13.65 5.85 3.62
C ARG A 134 13.33 6.21 5.07
N PHE A 135 13.54 5.24 5.97
CA PHE A 135 13.38 5.43 7.41
C PHE A 135 11.94 5.80 7.80
N GLN A 136 10.98 5.26 7.06
CA GLN A 136 9.55 5.41 7.30
C GLN A 136 8.90 4.08 7.72
N GLY A 137 9.70 3.04 7.97
CA GLY A 137 9.24 1.71 8.36
C GLY A 137 8.72 1.63 9.81
N PRO A 138 8.18 0.45 10.20
CA PRO A 138 7.67 0.21 11.55
C PRO A 138 8.67 0.56 12.66
N LYS A 139 9.92 0.09 12.55
CA LYS A 139 10.93 0.30 13.59
C LYS A 139 11.52 1.71 13.55
N SER A 140 11.56 2.33 12.38
CA SER A 140 12.04 3.70 12.18
C SER A 140 11.24 4.72 12.98
N ASN A 141 9.97 4.91 12.65
CA ASN A 141 9.14 5.96 13.24
C ASN A 141 7.68 5.53 13.45
N GLY A 142 7.40 4.22 13.47
CA GLY A 142 6.05 3.68 13.66
C GLY A 142 5.21 3.65 12.38
N MET A 143 5.82 3.79 11.21
CA MET A 143 5.18 3.71 9.90
C MET A 143 3.95 4.64 9.73
N PRO A 144 4.13 5.97 9.85
CA PRO A 144 3.05 6.93 9.62
C PRO A 144 2.64 6.95 8.14
N GLU A 145 1.42 7.43 7.85
CA GLU A 145 0.98 7.64 6.46
C GLU A 145 1.58 8.92 5.86
N LEU A 146 2.31 8.76 4.75
CA LEU A 146 3.07 9.82 4.07
C LEU A 146 2.20 10.59 3.05
N HIS A 147 1.12 11.21 3.52
CA HIS A 147 0.11 11.89 2.68
C HIS A 147 0.63 13.06 1.83
N LYS A 148 1.82 13.62 2.13
CA LYS A 148 2.34 14.78 1.40
C LYS A 148 2.97 14.45 0.04
N LEU A 149 3.28 13.18 -0.25
CA LEU A 149 4.08 12.80 -1.43
C LEU A 149 3.26 12.74 -2.73
N THR A 150 2.04 12.20 -2.65
CA THR A 150 1.22 11.89 -3.84
C THR A 150 0.81 13.09 -4.68
N PRO A 151 0.45 14.27 -4.13
CA PRO A 151 0.08 15.42 -4.96
C PRO A 151 1.23 15.89 -5.85
N TYR A 152 2.44 16.00 -5.31
CA TYR A 152 3.62 16.47 -6.05
C TYR A 152 4.01 15.50 -7.17
N LEU A 153 4.10 14.21 -6.86
CA LEU A 153 4.38 13.18 -7.86
C LEU A 153 3.29 13.11 -8.94
N GLY A 154 2.02 13.28 -8.55
CA GLY A 154 0.90 13.33 -9.49
C GLY A 154 1.03 14.48 -10.49
N VAL A 155 1.49 15.65 -10.05
CA VAL A 155 1.76 16.81 -10.92
C VAL A 155 2.93 16.53 -11.87
N LEU A 156 4.00 15.89 -11.40
CA LEU A 156 5.13 15.50 -12.28
C LEU A 156 4.69 14.52 -13.37
N GLN A 157 3.85 13.55 -13.02
CA GLN A 157 3.28 12.62 -14.01
C GLN A 157 2.39 13.35 -15.03
N ASP A 158 1.58 14.32 -14.59
CA ASP A 158 0.75 15.14 -15.49
C ASP A 158 1.59 16.03 -16.44
N ARG A 159 2.80 16.41 -16.02
CA ARG A 159 3.78 17.10 -16.87
C ARG A 159 4.43 16.17 -17.91
N GLY A 160 4.14 14.87 -17.86
CA GLY A 160 4.64 13.86 -18.80
C GLY A 160 5.90 13.13 -18.35
N PHE A 161 6.37 13.36 -17.12
CA PHE A 161 7.52 12.63 -16.57
C PHE A 161 7.12 11.24 -16.08
N LYS A 162 8.03 10.28 -16.25
CA LYS A 162 7.90 8.94 -15.67
C LYS A 162 8.39 8.98 -14.23
N VAL A 163 7.44 9.05 -13.30
CA VAL A 163 7.73 9.13 -11.86
C VAL A 163 7.16 7.96 -11.08
N GLY A 164 7.94 7.44 -10.14
CA GLY A 164 7.50 6.40 -9.20
C GLY A 164 7.94 6.70 -7.77
N LEU A 165 7.34 6.00 -6.81
CA LEU A 165 7.67 6.07 -5.39
C LEU A 165 8.11 4.71 -4.87
N VAL A 166 9.15 4.68 -4.04
CA VAL A 166 9.57 3.50 -3.27
C VAL A 166 9.79 3.93 -1.81
N THR A 167 9.18 3.21 -0.87
CA THR A 167 9.36 3.51 0.56
C THR A 167 9.23 2.26 1.43
N ASP A 168 10.00 2.23 2.51
CA ASP A 168 9.82 1.27 3.60
C ASP A 168 8.61 1.62 4.50
N GLY A 169 8.02 2.80 4.31
CA GLY A 169 6.80 3.23 4.97
C GLY A 169 5.52 2.98 4.17
N ARG A 170 4.49 3.79 4.44
CA ARG A 170 3.15 3.62 3.85
C ARG A 170 2.49 4.92 3.40
N MET A 171 1.51 4.77 2.52
CA MET A 171 0.64 5.84 2.01
C MET A 171 -0.77 5.70 2.59
N SER A 172 -1.68 6.63 2.30
CA SER A 172 -3.04 6.71 2.86
C SER A 172 -4.01 5.59 2.43
N GLY A 173 -3.51 4.42 2.05
CA GLY A 173 -4.30 3.25 1.65
C GLY A 173 -5.06 3.38 0.33
N ALA A 174 -5.31 4.59 -0.16
CA ALA A 174 -5.96 4.87 -1.44
C ALA A 174 -5.05 4.54 -2.63
N SER A 175 -5.64 4.08 -3.73
CA SER A 175 -4.93 3.87 -5.00
C SER A 175 -4.71 5.22 -5.70
N GLY A 176 -3.46 5.61 -5.88
CA GLY A 176 -3.07 6.78 -6.68
C GLY A 176 -2.76 6.41 -8.12
N LYS A 177 -2.65 7.42 -8.99
CA LYS A 177 -2.24 7.26 -10.40
C LYS A 177 -0.74 7.04 -10.61
N VAL A 178 0.06 7.37 -9.59
CA VAL A 178 1.52 7.20 -9.58
C VAL A 178 1.84 5.81 -9.02
N PRO A 179 2.69 5.01 -9.68
CA PRO A 179 3.13 3.72 -9.15
C PRO A 179 3.95 3.91 -7.87
N ALA A 180 3.52 3.27 -6.78
CA ALA A 180 4.16 3.36 -5.48
C ALA A 180 4.41 1.98 -4.88
N ALA A 181 5.68 1.59 -4.78
CA ALA A 181 6.12 0.46 -3.96
C ALA A 181 6.18 0.92 -2.50
N ILE A 182 5.30 0.35 -1.68
CA ILE A 182 5.17 0.66 -0.26
C ILE A 182 5.46 -0.58 0.57
N HIS A 183 5.67 -0.38 1.87
CA HIS A 183 5.95 -1.44 2.83
C HIS A 183 7.19 -2.25 2.43
N VAL A 184 8.17 -1.61 1.79
CA VAL A 184 9.37 -2.33 1.33
C VAL A 184 10.20 -2.75 2.54
N TYR A 185 10.54 -4.04 2.62
CA TYR A 185 11.35 -4.61 3.68
C TYR A 185 12.49 -5.50 3.12
N PRO A 186 13.59 -5.69 3.88
CA PRO A 186 13.90 -5.09 5.18
C PRO A 186 13.97 -3.55 5.13
N GLU A 187 13.52 -2.87 6.18
CA GLU A 187 13.48 -1.40 6.22
C GLU A 187 14.89 -0.80 6.29
N ALA A 188 15.04 0.48 5.96
CA ALA A 188 16.35 1.11 5.90
C ALA A 188 17.06 1.15 7.27
N LEU A 189 16.32 1.29 8.37
CA LEU A 189 16.89 1.29 9.73
C LEU A 189 17.59 -0.03 10.08
N ASP A 190 17.06 -1.16 9.59
CA ASP A 190 17.63 -2.49 9.81
C ASP A 190 18.75 -2.83 8.79
N GLY A 191 19.22 -1.84 8.01
CA GLY A 191 20.26 -2.04 6.99
C GLY A 191 19.75 -2.69 5.71
N GLY A 192 18.44 -2.63 5.46
CA GLY A 192 17.84 -3.14 4.24
C GLY A 192 18.38 -2.45 2.97
N PRO A 193 18.16 -3.03 1.77
CA PRO A 193 18.72 -2.53 0.52
C PRO A 193 18.47 -1.03 0.27
N LEU A 194 17.31 -0.51 0.64
CA LEU A 194 17.00 0.92 0.49
C LEU A 194 18.02 1.83 1.18
N ALA A 195 18.61 1.43 2.31
CA ALA A 195 19.61 2.22 3.02
C ALA A 195 20.88 2.49 2.19
N ARG A 196 21.18 1.66 1.18
CA ARG A 196 22.38 1.76 0.33
C ARG A 196 22.17 2.46 -1.01
N VAL A 197 20.92 2.82 -1.31
CA VAL A 197 20.59 3.54 -2.56
C VAL A 197 21.08 4.98 -2.49
N LYS A 198 21.64 5.46 -3.59
CA LYS A 198 22.17 6.80 -3.77
C LYS A 198 21.42 7.53 -4.91
N ASN A 199 21.44 8.86 -4.85
CA ASN A 199 20.91 9.69 -5.94
C ASN A 199 21.54 9.31 -7.27
N GLY A 200 20.71 9.15 -8.30
CA GLY A 200 21.14 8.78 -9.65
C GLY A 200 21.18 7.27 -9.93
N ASP A 201 21.06 6.41 -8.91
CA ASP A 201 21.05 4.96 -9.14
C ASP A 201 19.86 4.55 -10.03
N PRO A 202 20.06 3.73 -11.07
CA PRO A 202 18.97 3.26 -11.92
C PRO A 202 18.07 2.26 -11.16
N ILE A 203 16.81 2.63 -10.94
CA ILE A 203 15.81 1.77 -10.31
C ILE A 203 14.81 1.27 -11.35
N CYS A 204 14.41 0.02 -11.23
CA CYS A 204 13.37 -0.62 -12.03
C CYS A 204 12.20 -0.99 -11.11
N LEU A 205 11.05 -0.35 -11.34
CA LEU A 205 9.77 -0.66 -10.72
C LEU A 205 8.85 -1.22 -11.79
N ASP A 206 8.63 -2.53 -11.79
CA ASP A 206 7.82 -3.24 -12.78
C ASP A 206 6.66 -3.97 -12.07
N ALA A 207 5.51 -3.32 -11.99
CA ALA A 207 4.33 -3.86 -11.32
C ALA A 207 3.64 -4.97 -12.12
N GLU A 208 3.90 -5.07 -13.42
CA GLU A 208 3.38 -6.13 -14.28
C GLU A 208 4.12 -7.46 -14.02
N LYS A 209 5.44 -7.38 -13.80
CA LYS A 209 6.26 -8.57 -13.46
C LYS A 209 6.43 -8.80 -11.97
N GLY A 210 6.00 -7.87 -11.12
CA GLY A 210 6.23 -7.96 -9.68
C GLY A 210 7.71 -7.74 -9.29
N VAL A 211 8.44 -6.89 -10.02
CA VAL A 211 9.88 -6.68 -9.81
C VAL A 211 10.17 -5.29 -9.22
N LEU A 212 10.95 -5.27 -8.15
CA LEU A 212 11.58 -4.06 -7.61
C LEU A 212 13.09 -4.27 -7.56
N ALA A 213 13.83 -3.54 -8.40
CA ALA A 213 15.25 -3.78 -8.56
C ALA A 213 16.08 -2.51 -8.73
N ILE A 214 17.35 -2.59 -8.37
CA ILE A 214 18.39 -1.61 -8.69
C ILE A 214 19.34 -2.19 -9.76
N ARG A 215 19.74 -1.38 -10.75
CA ARG A 215 20.66 -1.76 -11.85
C ARG A 215 22.10 -1.32 -11.55
N VAL A 216 22.56 -1.59 -10.34
CA VAL A 216 23.96 -1.46 -9.93
C VAL A 216 24.53 -2.87 -9.81
N ASP A 217 25.84 -3.03 -10.06
CA ASP A 217 26.51 -4.31 -9.84
C ASP A 217 26.26 -4.83 -8.41
N GLY A 218 26.02 -6.13 -8.27
CA GLY A 218 25.61 -6.72 -7.00
C GLY A 218 26.67 -6.59 -5.92
N GLN A 219 27.96 -6.71 -6.27
CA GLN A 219 29.07 -6.58 -5.33
C GLN A 219 29.29 -5.11 -4.98
N GLU A 220 29.30 -4.23 -5.98
CA GLU A 220 29.38 -2.78 -5.74
C GLU A 220 28.28 -2.30 -4.80
N PHE A 221 27.04 -2.74 -5.03
CA PHE A 221 25.90 -2.36 -4.19
C PHE A 221 25.99 -2.97 -2.79
N ALA A 222 26.46 -4.22 -2.68
CA ALA A 222 26.64 -4.90 -1.40
C ALA A 222 27.66 -4.18 -0.50
N ASP A 223 28.75 -3.69 -1.10
CA ASP A 223 29.87 -3.03 -0.42
C ASP A 223 29.59 -1.58 0.02
N ARG A 224 28.46 -1.00 -0.39
CA ARG A 224 28.06 0.35 0.04
C ARG A 224 27.74 0.36 1.53
N GLU A 225 28.27 1.36 2.23
CA GLU A 225 27.81 1.66 3.58
C GLU A 225 26.31 2.04 3.55
N SER A 226 25.56 1.51 4.51
CA SER A 226 24.17 1.89 4.69
C SER A 226 24.08 3.29 5.29
N GLU A 227 23.18 4.11 4.73
CA GLU A 227 22.86 5.41 5.31
C GLU A 227 22.36 5.26 6.75
N LYS A 228 22.63 6.26 7.59
CA LYS A 228 22.12 6.34 8.96
C LYS A 228 21.29 7.61 9.09
N ALA A 229 20.10 7.50 9.67
CA ALA A 229 19.26 8.66 9.95
C ALA A 229 19.21 8.98 11.45
N GLU A 230 19.16 10.26 11.78
CA GLU A 230 18.94 10.73 13.15
C GLU A 230 17.44 10.71 13.48
N LEU A 231 17.00 9.69 14.23
CA LEU A 231 15.59 9.43 14.51
C LEU A 231 15.15 9.84 15.92
N THR A 232 16.01 10.46 16.73
CA THR A 232 15.66 10.86 18.11
C THR A 232 14.41 11.74 18.17
N GLY A 233 14.24 12.63 17.19
CA GLY A 233 13.05 13.49 17.05
C GLY A 233 11.74 12.72 16.79
N TYR A 234 11.84 11.47 16.32
CA TYR A 234 10.72 10.54 16.17
C TYR A 234 10.55 9.60 17.36
N HIS A 235 11.55 9.50 18.24
CA HIS A 235 11.56 8.54 19.34
C HIS A 235 11.15 9.15 20.68
N HIS A 236 11.30 10.47 20.84
CA HIS A 236 11.00 11.21 22.07
C HIS A 236 9.95 12.31 21.86
N GLY A 237 9.18 12.61 22.90
CA GLY A 237 8.17 13.65 22.92
C GLY A 237 6.79 13.12 22.48
N TYR A 238 5.73 13.81 22.91
CA TYR A 238 4.33 13.37 22.70
C TYR A 238 4.05 11.94 23.20
N GLY A 239 4.79 11.45 24.21
CA GLY A 239 4.63 10.11 24.77
C GLY A 239 5.23 8.99 23.92
N ARG A 240 5.97 9.30 22.84
CA ARG A 240 6.58 8.30 21.94
C ARG A 240 7.59 7.38 22.64
N GLU A 241 8.18 7.86 23.73
CA GLU A 241 9.04 7.10 24.63
C GLU A 241 8.34 5.89 25.26
N LEU A 242 7.02 5.96 25.52
CA LEU A 242 6.23 4.85 26.08
C LEU A 242 6.16 3.65 25.14
N PHE A 243 6.31 3.88 23.83
CA PHE A 243 6.18 2.89 22.77
C PHE A 243 7.54 2.44 22.21
N GLY A 244 8.65 2.91 22.78
CA GLY A 244 9.98 2.66 22.21
C GLY A 244 10.33 1.18 22.08
N TRP A 245 9.93 0.35 23.05
CA TRP A 245 10.16 -1.09 22.98
C TRP A 245 9.28 -1.77 21.92
N MET A 246 8.01 -1.39 21.82
CA MET A 246 7.09 -1.91 20.80
C MET A 246 7.59 -1.57 19.39
N ARG A 247 8.05 -0.33 19.19
CA ARG A 247 8.60 0.13 17.92
C ARG A 247 9.79 -0.72 17.51
N ARG A 248 10.76 -0.95 18.41
CA ARG A 248 11.95 -1.78 18.12
C ARG A 248 11.61 -3.25 17.87
N ALA A 249 10.56 -3.76 18.52
CA ALA A 249 10.15 -5.17 18.42
C ALA A 249 9.25 -5.48 17.21
N ALA A 250 8.78 -4.45 16.49
CA ALA A 250 7.86 -4.62 15.36
C ALA A 250 8.45 -5.58 14.31
N SER A 251 7.65 -6.55 13.87
CA SER A 251 7.97 -7.44 12.76
C SER A 251 7.94 -6.70 11.42
N THR A 252 8.25 -7.41 10.34
CA THR A 252 8.17 -6.82 9.00
C THR A 252 6.72 -6.51 8.61
N PRO A 253 6.48 -5.61 7.65
CA PRO A 253 5.13 -5.39 7.13
C PRO A 253 4.46 -6.64 6.52
N GLU A 254 5.22 -7.59 5.94
CA GLU A 254 4.65 -8.86 5.44
C GLU A 254 4.09 -9.72 6.59
N GLU A 255 4.69 -9.64 7.77
CA GLU A 255 4.23 -10.29 9.00
C GLU A 255 3.25 -9.42 9.81
N GLY A 256 2.76 -8.33 9.22
CA GLY A 256 1.75 -7.46 9.80
C GLY A 256 2.27 -6.38 10.76
N ALA A 257 3.58 -6.12 10.79
CA ALA A 257 4.20 -5.12 11.67
C ALA A 257 3.80 -5.27 13.15
N SER A 258 3.70 -6.52 13.61
CA SER A 258 3.26 -6.90 14.96
C SER A 258 4.43 -6.82 15.95
N PHE A 259 4.14 -6.43 17.19
CA PHE A 259 5.09 -6.48 18.31
C PHE A 259 4.77 -7.61 19.31
N PHE A 260 3.72 -8.40 19.07
CA PHE A 260 3.33 -9.52 19.94
C PHE A 260 3.93 -10.86 19.51
N TRP A 261 4.18 -11.03 18.21
CA TRP A 261 4.52 -12.32 17.60
C TRP A 261 5.65 -12.13 16.58
N ASN A 262 6.79 -11.64 17.04
CA ASN A 262 7.98 -11.57 16.20
C ASN A 262 8.79 -12.86 16.42
N HIS A 263 8.84 -13.72 15.40
CA HIS A 263 9.53 -15.02 15.50
C HIS A 263 11.05 -14.89 15.64
N GLU A 264 11.60 -13.69 15.42
CA GLU A 264 13.03 -13.38 15.49
C GLU A 264 13.44 -12.47 16.67
N ALA A 265 12.49 -12.02 17.51
CA ALA A 265 12.75 -11.11 18.65
C ALA A 265 13.10 -11.81 19.97
#